data_AF-A0A8S2XYK2-F1
#
_entry.id   AF-A0A8S2XYK2-F1
#
_cell.length_a   1.000
_cell.length_b   1.000
_cell.length_c   1.000
_cell.angle_alpha   90.00
_cell.angle_beta   90.00
_cell.angle_gamma   90.00
#
_symmetry.space_group_name_H-M   'P 1'
#
loop_
_entity.id
_entity.type
_entity.pdbx_description
1 polymer ?
#
loop_
_entity_poly.entity_id
_entity_poly.type
_entity_poly.pdbx_seq_one_letter_code
_entity_poly.pdbx_strand_id
1 'polypeptide(L)'
;FPSAFEFNEKLLITIADNLYSCQYGTFLLNSDKWRTDMKVSEHTMSAWTPILRERALYLNPFYAERSDNVLIPNNSSRHIKLWKNYYCRYMPGYRSTLDVLTQRYTTLLNLRKKFTDEINHIRQDGDQQPRLLSGTLYQSPMTTTSTNISAQSKSNVTQASATFMT
;
A
#
# COMPACT_ATOMS: atom_id res chain seq x y z
N PHE A 1 -11.73 -3.93 8.86
CA PHE A 1 -11.47 -4.24 7.45
C PHE A 1 -10.86 -3.02 6.75
N PRO A 2 -9.54 -2.77 6.87
CA PRO A 2 -8.91 -1.55 6.34
C PRO A 2 -8.75 -1.52 4.81
N SER A 3 -8.75 -2.67 4.15
CA SER A 3 -8.55 -2.82 2.70
C SER A 3 -9.80 -3.22 1.92
N ALA A 4 -10.93 -3.42 2.61
CA ALA A 4 -12.15 -3.96 1.99
C ALA A 4 -12.99 -2.91 1.25
N PHE A 5 -12.81 -1.63 1.56
CA PHE A 5 -13.58 -0.54 0.95
C PHE A 5 -12.71 0.24 -0.02
N GLU A 6 -13.26 0.51 -1.20
CA GLU A 6 -12.64 1.34 -2.22
C GLU A 6 -12.57 2.80 -1.78
N PHE A 7 -13.55 3.27 -1.01
CA PHE A 7 -13.60 4.62 -0.51
C PHE A 7 -12.90 4.78 0.85
N ASN A 8 -12.47 6.00 1.14
CA ASN A 8 -11.83 6.38 2.39
C ASN A 8 -12.80 7.09 3.35
N GLU A 9 -12.29 7.40 4.55
CA GLU A 9 -13.05 8.12 5.58
C GLU A 9 -13.48 9.53 5.13
N LYS A 10 -12.66 10.19 4.31
CA LYS A 10 -12.95 11.54 3.80
C LYS A 10 -14.25 11.57 3.02
N LEU A 11 -14.55 10.54 2.23
CA LEU A 11 -15.82 10.43 1.51
C LEU A 11 -17.00 10.43 2.48
N LEU A 12 -16.91 9.65 3.56
CA LEU A 12 -17.97 9.53 4.55
C LEU A 12 -18.23 10.86 5.27
N ILE A 13 -17.16 11.59 5.61
CA ILE A 13 -17.27 12.93 6.21
C ILE A 13 -17.92 13.90 5.21
N THR A 14 -17.47 13.90 3.95
CA THR A 14 -18.04 14.77 2.91
C THR A 14 -19.52 14.48 2.65
N ILE A 15 -19.94 13.21 2.65
CA ILE A 15 -21.36 12.84 2.54
C ILE A 15 -22.15 13.38 3.74
N ALA A 16 -21.62 13.20 4.95
CA ALA A 16 -22.27 13.71 6.16
C ALA A 16 -22.38 15.25 6.16
N ASP A 17 -21.38 15.96 5.65
CA ASP A 17 -21.44 17.42 5.52
C ASP A 17 -22.46 17.86 4.46
N ASN A 18 -22.54 17.14 3.33
CA ASN A 18 -23.52 17.40 2.28
C ASN A 18 -24.96 17.09 2.70
N LEU A 19 -25.16 16.22 3.69
CA LEU A 19 -26.46 15.94 4.27
C LEU A 19 -27.02 17.15 5.04
N TYR A 20 -26.17 17.87 5.77
CA TYR A 20 -26.60 19.01 6.59
C TYR A 20 -26.45 20.36 5.90
N SER A 21 -25.56 20.48 4.91
CA SER A 21 -25.34 21.76 4.21
C SER A 21 -26.49 22.15 3.29
N CYS A 22 -27.33 21.19 2.88
CA CYS A 22 -28.39 21.37 1.87
C CYS A 22 -27.90 22.01 0.55
N GLN A 23 -26.59 21.97 0.28
CA GLN A 23 -25.99 22.59 -0.90
C GLN A 23 -26.38 21.86 -2.19
N TYR A 24 -26.69 20.57 -2.09
CA TYR A 24 -27.00 19.70 -3.22
C TYR A 24 -28.38 19.08 -3.07
N GLY A 25 -29.02 18.77 -4.20
CA GLY A 25 -30.32 18.12 -4.21
C GLY A 25 -30.31 16.67 -3.73
N THR A 26 -29.14 16.03 -3.63
CA THR A 26 -29.01 14.57 -3.43
C THR A 26 -29.73 14.06 -2.19
N PHE A 27 -29.74 14.81 -1.08
CA PHE A 27 -30.36 14.37 0.18
C PHE A 27 -31.62 15.16 0.55
N LEU A 28 -32.18 15.95 -0.38
CA LEU A 28 -33.39 16.71 -0.14
C LEU A 28 -34.66 15.84 -0.28
N LEU A 29 -35.70 16.23 0.44
CA LEU A 29 -37.03 15.59 0.45
C LEU A 29 -37.01 14.16 1.02
N ASN A 30 -38.21 13.66 1.34
CA ASN A 30 -38.40 12.40 2.08
C ASN A 30 -38.84 11.21 1.22
N SER A 31 -39.14 11.44 -0.06
CA SER A 31 -39.65 10.41 -0.97
C SER A 31 -39.26 10.73 -2.41
N ASP A 32 -38.95 9.70 -3.18
CA ASP A 32 -38.62 9.82 -4.60
C ASP A 32 -39.77 10.44 -5.40
N LYS A 33 -41.03 10.15 -5.04
CA LYS A 33 -42.20 10.78 -5.68
C LYS A 33 -42.13 12.30 -5.60
N TRP A 34 -41.88 12.84 -4.40
CA TRP A 34 -41.77 14.28 -4.20
C TRP A 34 -40.59 14.88 -4.96
N ARG A 35 -39.48 14.13 -5.09
CA ARG A 35 -38.31 14.56 -5.86
C ARG A 35 -38.60 14.69 -7.36
N THR A 36 -39.39 13.77 -7.91
CA THR A 36 -39.84 13.82 -9.30
C THR A 36 -40.83 14.96 -9.52
N ASP A 37 -41.83 15.09 -8.64
CA ASP A 37 -42.87 16.12 -8.74
C ASP A 37 -42.26 17.54 -8.67
N MET A 38 -41.27 17.74 -7.80
CA MET A 38 -40.55 19.02 -7.67
C MET A 38 -39.36 19.16 -8.63
N LYS A 39 -39.12 18.19 -9.52
CA LYS A 39 -38.05 18.20 -10.52
C LYS A 39 -36.69 18.58 -9.95
N VAL A 40 -36.31 17.98 -8.82
CA VAL A 40 -35.09 18.34 -8.07
C VAL A 40 -33.83 18.21 -8.94
N SER A 41 -33.78 17.23 -9.83
CA SER A 41 -32.65 17.01 -10.75
C SER A 41 -32.44 18.14 -11.76
N GLU A 42 -33.47 18.90 -12.10
CA GLU A 42 -33.39 20.05 -13.02
C GLU A 42 -32.96 21.32 -12.29
N HIS A 43 -33.41 21.48 -11.04
CA HIS A 43 -33.22 22.70 -10.26
C HIS A 43 -31.95 22.68 -9.40
N THR A 44 -31.37 21.50 -9.15
CA THR A 44 -30.25 21.35 -8.22
C THR A 44 -29.20 20.40 -8.75
N MET A 45 -27.95 20.65 -8.37
CA MET A 45 -26.82 19.78 -8.69
C MET A 45 -26.76 18.58 -7.72
N SER A 46 -26.30 17.44 -8.22
CA SER A 46 -26.01 16.26 -7.41
C SER A 46 -24.69 16.43 -6.62
N ALA A 47 -24.70 16.03 -5.35
CA ALA A 47 -23.50 15.95 -4.51
C ALA A 47 -22.45 14.99 -5.09
N TRP A 48 -22.86 14.01 -5.90
CA TRP A 48 -21.95 13.09 -6.57
C TRP A 48 -21.12 13.76 -7.67
N THR A 49 -21.61 14.84 -8.28
CA THR A 49 -20.90 15.55 -9.35
C THR A 49 -19.51 16.04 -8.91
N PRO A 50 -19.36 16.82 -7.82
CA PRO A 50 -18.04 17.22 -7.32
C PRO A 50 -17.24 16.05 -6.73
N ILE A 51 -17.91 15.10 -6.07
CA ILE A 51 -17.25 13.92 -5.48
C ILE A 51 -16.55 13.08 -6.56
N LEU A 52 -17.25 12.81 -7.67
CA LEU A 52 -16.72 12.03 -8.80
C LEU A 52 -15.65 12.79 -9.56
N ARG A 53 -15.75 14.12 -9.66
CA ARG A 53 -14.70 14.96 -10.24
C ARG A 53 -13.38 14.84 -9.47
N GLU A 54 -13.45 14.74 -8.14
CA GLU A 54 -12.29 14.61 -7.26
C GLU A 54 -12.14 13.19 -6.70
N ARG A 55 -12.57 12.17 -7.45
CA ARG A 55 -12.59 10.76 -6.99
C ARG A 55 -11.26 10.31 -6.39
N ALA A 56 -10.13 10.74 -6.93
CA ALA A 56 -8.79 10.39 -6.45
C ALA A 56 -8.57 10.74 -4.97
N LEU A 57 -9.23 11.77 -4.43
CA LEU A 57 -9.15 12.16 -3.01
C LEU A 57 -9.95 11.24 -2.10
N TYR A 58 -10.89 10.49 -2.64
CA TYR A 58 -11.83 9.65 -1.91
C TYR A 58 -11.48 8.16 -2.00
N LEU A 59 -10.50 7.79 -2.81
CA LEU A 59 -10.05 6.41 -2.96
C LEU A 59 -9.12 5.99 -1.82
N ASN A 60 -9.26 4.75 -1.39
CA ASN A 60 -8.40 4.08 -0.44
C ASN A 60 -7.23 3.41 -1.17
N PRO A 61 -5.97 3.84 -0.94
CA PRO A 61 -4.82 3.23 -1.59
C PRO A 61 -4.58 1.75 -1.22
N PHE A 62 -5.18 1.28 -0.12
CA PHE A 62 -5.08 -0.09 0.36
C PHE A 62 -6.21 -0.99 -0.11
N TYR A 63 -7.08 -0.49 -1.00
CA TYR A 63 -8.18 -1.27 -1.52
C TYR A 63 -7.67 -2.52 -2.24
N ALA A 64 -8.17 -3.68 -1.82
CA ALA A 64 -7.88 -4.98 -2.42
C ALA A 64 -9.15 -5.51 -3.10
N GLU A 65 -9.16 -5.46 -4.43
CA GLU A 65 -10.32 -5.80 -5.28
C GLU A 65 -10.80 -7.26 -5.13
N ARG A 66 -9.94 -8.16 -4.65
CA ARG A 66 -10.20 -9.62 -4.55
C ARG A 66 -10.60 -10.08 -3.14
N SER A 67 -11.45 -9.33 -2.44
CA SER A 67 -12.04 -9.81 -1.20
C SER A 67 -13.43 -10.42 -1.44
N ASP A 68 -13.50 -11.55 -2.14
CA ASP A 68 -14.74 -12.35 -2.32
C ASP A 68 -15.30 -12.93 -1.01
N ASN A 69 -14.72 -12.54 0.12
CA ASN A 69 -15.12 -12.98 1.45
C ASN A 69 -16.20 -12.05 2.00
N VAL A 70 -17.30 -12.64 2.47
CA VAL A 70 -18.34 -11.91 3.22
C VAL A 70 -17.70 -11.25 4.45
N LEU A 71 -17.86 -9.93 4.57
CA LEU A 71 -17.37 -9.18 5.72
C LEU A 71 -18.25 -9.49 6.94
N ILE A 72 -17.69 -10.11 7.97
CA ILE A 72 -18.39 -10.41 9.22
C ILE A 72 -17.84 -9.47 10.32
N PRO A 73 -18.50 -8.33 10.59
CA PRO A 73 -18.03 -7.42 11.64
C PRO A 73 -18.22 -8.00 13.03
N ASN A 74 -17.33 -7.64 13.95
CA ASN A 74 -17.50 -7.93 15.37
C ASN A 74 -18.38 -6.85 16.02
N ASN A 75 -19.58 -7.24 16.46
CA ASN A 75 -20.57 -6.32 17.03
C ASN A 75 -20.42 -6.06 18.53
N SER A 76 -19.36 -6.57 19.17
CA SER A 76 -19.09 -6.28 20.57
C SER A 76 -18.77 -4.80 20.78
N SER A 77 -19.30 -4.20 21.85
CA SER A 77 -19.02 -2.80 22.23
C SER A 77 -17.52 -2.50 22.35
N ARG A 78 -16.68 -3.50 22.68
CA ARG A 78 -15.22 -3.37 22.72
C ARG A 78 -14.57 -3.07 21.36
N HIS A 79 -15.23 -3.44 20.27
CA HIS A 79 -14.73 -3.23 18.90
C HIS A 79 -15.31 -1.96 18.25
N ILE A 80 -16.37 -1.39 18.83
CA ILE A 80 -16.95 -0.12 18.39
C ILE A 80 -16.11 1.01 18.97
N LYS A 81 -15.56 1.85 18.10
CA LYS A 81 -14.74 3.00 18.47
C LYS A 81 -15.48 4.29 18.13
N LEU A 82 -15.31 5.30 18.97
CA LEU A 82 -15.78 6.65 18.65
C LEU A 82 -15.09 7.13 17.37
N TRP A 83 -15.88 7.64 16.43
CA TRP A 83 -15.38 8.24 15.20
C TRP A 83 -14.84 9.66 15.49
N LYS A 84 -13.63 9.71 16.07
CA LYS A 84 -13.02 10.96 16.54
C LYS A 84 -12.86 11.99 15.42
N ASN A 85 -12.49 11.57 14.20
CA ASN A 85 -12.30 12.47 13.07
C ASN A 85 -13.59 13.20 12.67
N TYR A 86 -14.77 12.61 12.89
CA TYR A 86 -16.04 13.27 12.65
C TYR A 86 -16.51 14.07 13.87
N TYR A 87 -16.63 13.44 15.04
CA TYR A 87 -17.23 14.06 16.22
C TYR A 87 -16.31 15.06 16.94
N CYS A 88 -14.99 14.85 16.93
CA CYS A 88 -14.04 15.72 17.60
C CYS A 88 -13.45 16.80 16.67
N ARG A 89 -13.92 16.91 15.42
CA ARG A 89 -13.34 17.82 14.41
C ARG A 89 -13.35 19.30 14.80
N TYR A 90 -14.32 19.71 15.63
CA TYR A 90 -14.45 21.08 16.10
C TYR A 90 -13.76 21.33 17.45
N MET A 91 -13.14 20.31 18.05
CA MET A 91 -12.46 20.49 19.33
C MET A 91 -11.13 21.23 19.14
N PRO A 92 -10.89 22.32 19.89
CA PRO A 92 -9.62 23.03 19.80
C PRO A 92 -8.46 22.12 20.21
N GLY A 93 -7.41 22.08 19.40
CA GLY A 93 -6.24 21.22 19.61
C GLY A 93 -6.38 19.79 19.12
N TYR A 94 -7.56 19.37 18.65
CA TYR A 94 -7.71 18.07 17.99
C TYR A 94 -7.04 18.11 16.62
N ARG A 95 -5.94 17.36 16.47
CA ARG A 95 -5.36 17.05 15.16
C ARG A 95 -5.82 15.66 14.76
N SER A 96 -6.51 15.55 13.62
CA SER A 96 -6.85 14.27 13.02
C SER A 96 -5.57 13.46 12.85
N THR A 97 -5.47 12.38 13.64
CA THR A 97 -4.33 11.45 13.54
C THR A 97 -4.33 10.77 12.18
N LEU A 98 -5.51 10.65 11.57
CA LEU A 98 -5.67 10.08 10.25
C LEU A 98 -5.13 11.02 9.16
N ASP A 99 -5.22 12.34 9.29
CA ASP A 99 -4.61 13.26 8.32
C ASP A 99 -3.09 13.11 8.29
N VAL A 100 -2.45 13.09 9.46
CA VAL A 100 -0.99 12.95 9.56
C VAL A 100 -0.53 11.59 9.05
N LEU A 101 -1.23 10.51 9.43
CA LEU A 101 -0.89 9.16 8.97
C LEU A 101 -1.14 9.02 7.48
N THR A 102 -2.29 9.46 6.97
CA THR A 102 -2.63 9.41 5.54
C THR A 102 -1.60 10.19 4.72
N GLN A 103 -1.18 11.37 5.16
CA GLN A 103 -0.15 12.16 4.48
C GLN A 103 1.22 11.45 4.46
N ARG A 104 1.61 10.82 5.57
CA ARG A 104 2.86 10.02 5.62
C ARG A 104 2.77 8.80 4.71
N TYR A 105 1.65 8.08 4.75
CA TYR A 105 1.44 6.90 3.91
C TYR A 105 1.36 7.23 2.43
N THR A 106 0.69 8.31 2.03
CA THR A 106 0.67 8.75 0.61
C THR A 106 2.07 9.13 0.14
N THR A 107 2.87 9.79 0.99
CA THR A 107 4.28 10.08 0.70
C THR A 107 5.06 8.79 0.45
N LEU A 108 4.90 7.78 1.31
CA LEU A 108 5.56 6.48 1.15
C LEU A 108 5.10 5.74 -0.11
N LEU A 109 3.81 5.74 -0.42
CA LEU A 109 3.28 5.11 -1.63
C LEU A 109 3.78 5.80 -2.90
N ASN A 110 3.82 7.13 -2.89
CA ASN A 110 4.38 7.92 -3.98
C ASN A 110 5.87 7.62 -4.17
N LEU A 111 6.62 7.49 -3.08
CA LEU A 111 8.05 7.14 -3.11
C LEU A 111 8.26 5.72 -3.65
N ARG A 112 7.48 4.75 -3.17
CA ARG A 112 7.50 3.36 -3.70
C ARG A 112 7.18 3.33 -5.19
N LYS A 113 6.20 4.12 -5.64
CA LYS A 113 5.85 4.23 -7.06
C LYS A 113 7.03 4.75 -7.87
N LYS A 114 7.67 5.84 -7.43
CA LYS A 114 8.86 6.40 -8.08
C LYS A 114 9.99 5.37 -8.24
N PHE A 115 10.32 4.64 -7.17
CA PHE A 115 11.35 3.59 -7.26
C PHE A 115 10.96 2.45 -8.20
N THR A 116 9.67 2.09 -8.25
CA THR A 116 9.18 1.04 -9.16
C THR A 116 9.32 1.50 -10.62
N ASP A 117 8.96 2.76 -10.90
CA ASP A 117 9.08 3.35 -12.23
C ASP A 117 10.56 3.43 -12.67
N GLU A 118 11.46 3.80 -11.76
CA GLU A 118 12.91 3.83 -11.99
C GLU A 118 13.48 2.43 -12.27
N ILE A 119 13.09 1.42 -11.50
CA ILE A 119 13.48 0.02 -11.76
C ILE A 119 13.00 -0.45 -13.14
N ASN A 120 11.77 -0.08 -13.52
CA ASN A 120 11.22 -0.46 -14.82
C ASN A 120 11.97 0.21 -15.98
N HIS A 121 12.38 1.47 -15.82
CA HIS A 121 13.17 2.18 -16.82
C HIS A 121 14.54 1.54 -17.02
N ILE A 122 15.27 1.25 -15.92
CA ILE A 122 16.58 0.58 -15.96
C ILE A 122 16.49 -0.80 -16.64
N ARG A 123 15.42 -1.56 -16.37
CA ARG A 123 15.19 -2.85 -17.03
C ARG A 123 14.98 -2.72 -18.54
N GLN A 124 14.24 -1.70 -18.98
CA GLN A 124 14.03 -1.44 -20.42
C GLN A 124 15.33 -1.03 -21.12
N ASP A 125 16.20 -0.26 -20.47
CA ASP A 125 17.50 0.12 -21.03
C ASP A 125 18.46 -1.07 -21.12
N GLY A 126 18.39 -2.00 -20.17
CA GLY A 126 19.14 -3.27 -20.21
C GLY A 126 18.72 -4.22 -21.32
N ASP A 127 17.44 -4.19 -21.75
CA ASP A 127 16.93 -4.99 -22.87
C ASP A 127 17.28 -4.38 -24.25
N GLN A 128 17.68 -3.10 -24.32
CA GLN A 128 18.15 -2.46 -25.56
C GLN A 128 19.67 -2.57 -25.79
N GLN A 129 20.43 -3.11 -24.84
CA GLN A 129 21.84 -3.44 -25.07
C GLN A 129 21.94 -4.82 -25.75
N PRO A 130 22.40 -4.92 -27.02
CA PRO A 130 22.71 -6.22 -27.58
C PRO A 130 23.82 -6.87 -26.75
N ARG A 131 23.60 -8.12 -26.31
CA ARG A 131 24.64 -8.97 -25.71
C ARG A 131 25.78 -9.16 -26.70
N LEU A 132 26.73 -8.24 -26.73
CA LEU A 132 27.97 -8.41 -27.46
C LEU A 132 28.99 -9.14 -26.58
N LEU A 133 29.28 -10.35 -27.07
CA LEU A 133 30.51 -11.14 -26.92
C LEU A 133 30.67 -11.96 -25.63
N SER A 134 30.16 -13.19 -25.75
CA SER A 134 30.85 -14.39 -25.27
C SER A 134 32.32 -14.42 -25.73
N GLY A 135 33.21 -14.82 -24.81
CA GLY A 135 34.42 -15.55 -25.15
C GLY A 135 35.69 -14.73 -25.34
N THR A 136 36.42 -14.50 -24.26
CA THR A 136 37.88 -14.55 -24.30
C THR A 136 38.36 -15.69 -23.41
N LEU A 137 38.79 -16.75 -24.08
CA LEU A 137 39.56 -17.86 -23.53
C LEU A 137 40.80 -17.30 -22.82
N TYR A 138 40.83 -17.37 -21.49
CA TYR A 138 42.11 -17.35 -20.78
C TYR A 138 42.63 -18.78 -20.69
N GLN A 139 43.40 -19.16 -21.70
CA GLN A 139 44.21 -20.37 -21.70
C GLN A 139 45.51 -20.07 -20.95
N SER A 140 45.74 -20.78 -19.84
CA SER A 140 46.99 -20.70 -19.08
C SER A 140 48.18 -21.22 -19.89
N PRO A 141 49.36 -20.58 -19.86
CA PRO A 141 50.57 -21.18 -20.39
C PRO A 141 51.15 -22.18 -19.38
N MET A 142 51.41 -23.39 -19.86
CA MET A 142 52.25 -24.40 -19.22
C MET A 142 53.69 -23.88 -19.13
N THR A 143 54.26 -23.88 -17.93
CA THR A 143 55.71 -23.89 -17.73
C THR A 143 56.10 -25.08 -16.87
N THR A 144 56.84 -25.98 -17.49
CA THR A 144 57.56 -27.09 -16.91
C THR A 144 58.70 -26.59 -16.02
N THR A 145 58.68 -26.95 -14.73
CA THR A 145 59.92 -27.14 -13.95
C THR A 145 59.69 -28.20 -12.90
N SER A 146 60.45 -29.29 -13.04
CA SER A 146 60.58 -30.38 -12.08
C SER A 146 61.32 -29.90 -10.83
N THR A 147 60.74 -30.10 -9.64
CA THR A 147 61.52 -30.44 -8.45
C THR A 147 60.75 -31.42 -7.58
N ASN A 148 61.36 -32.58 -7.43
CA ASN A 148 60.89 -33.74 -6.71
C ASN A 148 61.49 -33.69 -5.30
N ILE A 149 60.69 -33.57 -4.24
CA ILE A 149 61.08 -34.02 -2.89
C ILE A 149 59.87 -34.66 -2.22
N SER A 150 60.01 -35.97 -2.05
CA SER A 150 59.22 -36.87 -1.23
C SER A 150 59.39 -36.58 0.27
N ALA A 151 58.30 -36.64 1.04
CA ALA A 151 58.36 -37.14 2.41
C ALA A 151 56.96 -37.60 2.87
N GLN A 152 56.91 -38.89 3.20
CA GLN A 152 55.82 -39.59 3.86
C GLN A 152 55.58 -39.04 5.28
N SER A 153 54.34 -39.10 5.77
CA SER A 153 54.01 -39.99 6.90
C SER A 153 52.52 -39.92 7.26
N LYS A 154 51.97 -41.12 7.44
CA LYS A 154 50.66 -41.39 8.04
C LYS A 154 50.79 -41.35 9.57
N SER A 155 49.63 -41.38 10.24
CA SER A 155 49.39 -41.93 11.60
C SER A 155 49.70 -40.94 12.75
N ASN A 156 48.93 -40.77 13.84
CA ASN A 156 47.88 -41.53 14.53
C ASN A 156 46.92 -40.54 15.24
N VAL A 157 45.61 -40.74 15.26
CA VAL A 157 44.83 -41.35 16.35
C VAL A 157 45.37 -41.05 17.76
N THR A 158 44.63 -40.26 18.55
CA THR A 158 44.47 -40.49 20.00
C THR A 158 43.10 -39.96 20.43
N GLN A 159 42.35 -40.86 21.07
CA GLN A 159 41.06 -40.67 21.71
C GLN A 159 41.17 -39.89 23.04
N ALA A 160 40.00 -39.44 23.49
CA ALA A 160 39.48 -39.55 24.87
C ALA A 160 39.37 -38.26 25.71
N SER A 161 38.10 -37.98 26.05
CA SER A 161 37.59 -37.62 27.40
C SER A 161 37.98 -36.24 27.97
N ALA A 162 37.17 -35.51 28.72
CA ALA A 162 35.79 -35.63 29.21
C ALA A 162 35.41 -34.29 29.90
N THR A 163 34.14 -34.20 30.36
CA THR A 163 33.68 -33.42 31.53
C THR A 163 33.33 -31.93 31.29
N PHE A 164 32.06 -31.54 31.24
CA PHE A 164 31.08 -31.22 32.32
C PHE A 164 31.35 -29.90 33.08
N MET A 165 30.31 -29.03 33.04
CA MET A 165 29.90 -27.95 33.96
C MET A 165 30.86 -26.78 34.27
N THR A 166 30.38 -25.57 33.99
CA THR A 166 29.89 -24.65 35.03
C THR A 166 28.71 -23.86 34.47
#